data_AF-A0AAN9FGG0-F1
#
_entry.id   AF-A0AAN9FGG0-F1
#
_cell.length_a   1.000
_cell.length_b   1.000
_cell.length_c   1.000
_cell.angle_alpha   90.00
_cell.angle_beta   90.00
_cell.angle_gamma   90.00
#
_symmetry.space_group_name_H-M   'P 1'
#
loop_
_entity.id
_entity.type
_entity.pdbx_description
1 polymer ?
#
loop_
_entity_poly.entity_id
_entity_poly.type
_entity_poly.pdbx_seq_one_letter_code
_entity_poly.pdbx_strand_id
1 'polypeptide(L)'
;MTISHSTLAFAFGMLGNVISFLVFLAPMLTFYRIYKKKSTEGFQSLPYLVSLFSSMLWLYYALLKKGAFLLITINSFGAVIELIYIIFFITYADTNARKLTIKLFSAMNVVSFALILLVTRFAVHDGPLRVKVVGWVCVSISVSVFAAPLSIVVCLINIHI
;
A
#
# COMPACT_ATOMS: atom_id res chain seq x y z
N MET A 1 -32.14 -16.53 15.17
CA MET A 1 -31.48 -15.22 15.17
C MET A 1 -30.57 -15.17 13.95
N THR A 2 -31.01 -14.58 12.85
CA THR A 2 -30.24 -14.50 11.60
C THR A 2 -29.25 -13.33 11.68
N ILE A 3 -27.96 -13.61 11.49
CA ILE A 3 -26.93 -12.56 11.42
C ILE A 3 -27.19 -11.75 10.14
N SER A 4 -27.37 -10.44 10.27
CA SER A 4 -27.57 -9.58 9.10
C SER A 4 -26.28 -9.44 8.29
N HIS A 5 -26.39 -9.30 6.97
CA HIS A 5 -25.23 -9.10 6.09
C HIS A 5 -24.39 -7.88 6.49
N SER A 6 -25.01 -6.81 7.01
CA SER A 6 -24.29 -5.62 7.49
C SER A 6 -23.50 -5.89 8.77
N THR A 7 -24.04 -6.68 9.70
CA THR A 7 -23.32 -7.12 10.91
C THR A 7 -22.08 -7.93 10.55
N LEU A 8 -22.22 -8.86 9.60
CA LEU A 8 -21.12 -9.71 9.16
C LEU A 8 -20.04 -8.90 8.42
N ALA A 9 -20.43 -7.99 7.55
CA ALA A 9 -19.51 -7.08 6.84
C ALA A 9 -18.73 -6.19 7.81
N PHE A 10 -19.39 -5.67 8.86
CA PHE A 10 -18.73 -4.88 9.89
C PHE A 10 -17.73 -5.73 10.70
N ALA A 11 -18.13 -6.93 11.14
CA ALA A 11 -17.27 -7.82 11.91
C ALA A 11 -15.99 -8.21 11.13
N PHE A 12 -16.14 -8.64 9.87
CA PHE A 12 -14.97 -8.93 9.02
C PHE A 12 -14.15 -7.69 8.69
N GLY A 13 -14.79 -6.53 8.51
CA GLY A 13 -14.09 -5.27 8.32
C GLY A 13 -13.21 -4.90 9.52
N MET A 14 -13.71 -5.10 10.74
CA MET A 14 -12.96 -4.89 11.99
C MET A 14 -11.80 -5.87 12.14
N LEU A 15 -12.04 -7.17 11.90
CA LEU A 15 -10.97 -8.18 11.91
C LEU A 15 -9.89 -7.87 10.88
N GLY A 16 -10.29 -7.48 9.66
CA GLY A 16 -9.38 -7.04 8.61
C GLY A 16 -8.54 -5.83 9.04
N ASN A 17 -9.15 -4.83 9.68
CA ASN A 17 -8.43 -3.66 10.20
C ASN A 17 -7.37 -4.06 11.24
N VAL A 18 -7.70 -4.95 12.19
CA VAL A 18 -6.76 -5.42 13.21
C VAL A 18 -5.58 -6.15 12.58
N ILE A 19 -5.85 -7.08 11.66
CA ILE A 19 -4.78 -7.83 10.98
C ILE A 19 -3.90 -6.88 10.15
N SER A 20 -4.51 -6.01 9.36
CA SER A 20 -3.77 -5.03 8.55
C SER A 20 -2.91 -4.10 9.40
N PHE A 21 -3.40 -3.67 10.58
CA PHE A 21 -2.61 -2.85 11.50
C PHE A 21 -1.33 -3.58 11.93
N LEU A 22 -1.44 -4.85 12.32
CA LEU A 22 -0.29 -5.68 12.66
C LEU A 22 0.67 -5.86 11.47
N VAL A 23 0.14 -6.06 10.26
CA VAL A 23 0.93 -6.21 9.04
C VAL A 23 1.71 -4.93 8.71
N PHE A 24 1.10 -3.74 8.82
CA PHE A 24 1.80 -2.47 8.63
C PHE A 24 2.91 -2.23 9.66
N LEU A 25 2.78 -2.81 10.85
CA LEU A 25 3.78 -2.74 11.90
C LEU A 25 4.89 -3.80 11.79
N ALA A 26 4.71 -4.83 10.95
CA ALA A 26 5.70 -5.90 10.78
C ALA A 26 7.12 -5.40 10.41
N PRO A 27 7.30 -4.37 9.55
CA PRO A 27 8.63 -3.86 9.21
C PRO A 27 9.33 -3.07 10.32
N MET A 28 8.67 -2.78 11.46
CA MET A 28 9.28 -1.99 12.53
C MET A 28 10.61 -2.56 13.02
N LEU A 29 10.74 -3.89 13.11
CA LEU A 29 11.99 -4.54 13.52
C LEU A 29 13.11 -4.30 12.51
N THR A 30 12.79 -4.31 11.22
CA THR A 30 13.74 -3.96 10.14
C THR A 30 14.20 -2.51 10.26
N PHE A 31 13.27 -1.57 10.47
CA PHE A 31 13.62 -0.16 10.62
C PHE A 31 14.38 0.14 11.91
N TYR A 32 14.12 -0.59 12.99
CA TYR A 32 14.93 -0.52 14.20
C TYR A 32 16.39 -0.94 13.94
N ARG A 33 16.59 -2.00 13.13
CA ARG A 33 17.93 -2.43 12.70
C ARG A 33 18.62 -1.35 11.85
N ILE A 34 17.92 -0.79 10.86
CA ILE A 34 18.42 0.32 10.03
C ILE A 34 18.85 1.50 10.91
N TYR A 35 18.03 1.87 11.89
CA TYR A 35 18.32 2.95 12.83
C TYR A 35 19.58 2.68 13.66
N LYS A 36 19.76 1.45 14.16
CA LYS A 36 20.93 1.05 14.96
C LYS A 36 22.21 1.01 14.13
N LYS A 37 22.12 0.54 12.89
CA LYS A 37 23.25 0.36 11.98
C LYS A 37 23.58 1.60 11.16
N LYS A 38 22.69 2.61 11.16
CA LYS A 38 22.82 3.85 10.39
C LYS A 38 23.03 3.60 8.89
N SER A 39 22.50 2.49 8.40
CA SER A 39 22.61 2.01 7.04
C SER A 39 21.39 1.14 6.71
N THR A 40 20.95 1.16 5.46
CA THR A 40 19.86 0.29 4.99
C THR A 40 20.30 -1.16 4.76
N GLU A 41 21.59 -1.51 4.92
CA GLU A 41 22.10 -2.90 4.86
C GLU A 41 21.61 -3.71 3.63
N GLY A 42 21.32 -3.06 2.50
CA GLY A 42 20.79 -3.70 1.29
C GLY A 42 19.27 -3.93 1.26
N PHE A 43 18.54 -3.54 2.31
CA PHE A 43 17.07 -3.51 2.29
C PHE A 43 16.57 -2.61 1.16
N GLN A 44 15.46 -3.02 0.55
CA GLN A 44 14.85 -2.32 -0.58
C GLN A 44 13.72 -1.42 -0.10
N SER A 45 13.61 -0.23 -0.71
CA SER A 45 12.51 0.72 -0.41
C SER A 45 11.21 0.40 -1.16
N LEU A 46 11.29 -0.40 -2.21
CA LEU A 46 10.18 -0.69 -3.12
C LEU A 46 8.92 -1.21 -2.43
N PRO A 47 8.98 -2.14 -1.44
CA PRO A 47 7.78 -2.62 -0.74
C PRO A 47 6.99 -1.49 -0.08
N TYR A 48 7.68 -0.53 0.55
CA TYR A 48 7.06 0.59 1.24
C TYR A 48 6.46 1.60 0.26
N LEU A 49 7.14 1.85 -0.86
CA LEU A 49 6.62 2.72 -1.93
C LEU A 49 5.36 2.16 -2.58
N VAL A 50 5.31 0.85 -2.81
CA VAL A 50 4.16 0.15 -3.40
C VAL A 50 3.00 0.09 -2.39
N SER A 51 3.29 -0.16 -1.12
CA SER A 51 2.31 -0.20 -0.04
C SER A 51 1.65 1.18 0.16
N LEU A 52 2.44 2.26 0.20
CA LEU A 52 1.92 3.63 0.23
C LEU A 52 1.00 3.93 -0.97
N PHE A 53 1.44 3.57 -2.18
CA PHE A 53 0.67 3.80 -3.40
C PHE A 53 -0.67 3.06 -3.36
N SER A 54 -0.67 1.81 -2.91
CA SER A 54 -1.87 1.01 -2.69
C SER A 54 -2.81 1.66 -1.66
N SER A 55 -2.29 2.09 -0.51
CA SER A 55 -3.09 2.78 0.52
C SER A 55 -3.72 4.06 0.00
N MET A 56 -3.00 4.88 -0.79
CA MET A 56 -3.56 6.08 -1.40
C MET A 56 -4.68 5.78 -2.41
N LEU A 57 -4.53 4.73 -3.23
CA LEU A 57 -5.57 4.30 -4.16
C LEU A 57 -6.83 3.82 -3.42
N TRP A 58 -6.67 3.02 -2.38
CA TRP A 58 -7.79 2.55 -1.57
C TRP A 58 -8.47 3.67 -0.79
N LEU A 59 -7.73 4.68 -0.33
CA LEU A 59 -8.31 5.90 0.24
C LEU A 59 -9.13 6.64 -0.80
N TYR A 60 -8.60 6.85 -1.99
CA TYR A 60 -9.34 7.50 -3.08
C TYR A 60 -10.62 6.73 -3.42
N TYR A 61 -10.54 5.41 -3.55
CA TYR A 61 -11.70 4.55 -3.75
C TYR A 61 -12.74 4.70 -2.64
N ALA A 62 -12.31 4.66 -1.39
CA ALA A 62 -13.21 4.74 -0.23
C ALA A 62 -13.90 6.11 -0.10
N LEU A 63 -13.22 7.19 -0.49
CA LEU A 63 -13.82 8.52 -0.56
C LEU A 63 -14.91 8.63 -1.65
N LEU A 64 -14.79 7.85 -2.74
CA LEU A 64 -15.82 7.78 -3.78
C LEU A 64 -16.99 6.86 -3.39
N LYS A 65 -16.71 5.73 -2.73
CA LYS A 65 -17.69 4.74 -2.30
C LYS A 65 -18.25 5.10 -0.92
N LYS A 66 -19.35 5.85 -0.89
CA LYS A 66 -20.08 6.21 0.35
C LYS A 66 -20.18 5.00 1.31
N GLY A 67 -19.94 5.21 2.61
CA GLY A 67 -20.05 4.18 3.64
C GLY A 67 -18.82 3.28 3.83
N ALA A 68 -17.67 3.62 3.26
CA ALA A 68 -16.43 2.84 3.35
C ALA A 68 -15.52 3.23 4.55
N PHE A 69 -16.09 3.55 5.72
CA PHE A 69 -15.34 4.07 6.88
C PHE A 69 -14.16 3.18 7.29
N LEU A 70 -14.38 1.86 7.39
CA LEU A 70 -13.33 0.90 7.77
C LEU A 70 -12.19 0.77 6.74
N LEU A 71 -12.43 1.14 5.47
CA LEU A 71 -11.35 1.22 4.47
C LEU A 71 -10.56 2.52 4.65
N ILE A 72 -11.23 3.62 4.98
CA ILE A 72 -10.59 4.91 5.23
C ILE A 72 -9.66 4.81 6.44
N THR A 73 -10.12 4.23 7.55
CA THR A 73 -9.34 4.10 8.79
C THR A 73 -8.02 3.37 8.55
N ILE A 74 -8.07 2.17 7.97
CA ILE A 74 -6.90 1.32 7.84
C ILE A 74 -5.91 1.85 6.80
N ASN A 75 -6.39 2.38 5.67
CA ASN A 75 -5.49 2.90 4.64
C ASN A 75 -4.93 4.28 5.02
N SER A 76 -5.62 5.06 5.86
CA SER A 76 -5.05 6.29 6.43
C SER A 76 -3.89 5.94 7.37
N PHE A 77 -4.10 4.97 8.25
CA PHE A 77 -3.04 4.47 9.12
C PHE A 77 -1.86 3.92 8.30
N GLY A 78 -2.13 3.05 7.32
CA GLY A 78 -1.14 2.50 6.41
C GLY A 78 -0.34 3.58 5.69
N ALA A 79 -1.01 4.57 5.10
CA ALA A 79 -0.33 5.67 4.40
C ALA A 79 0.61 6.46 5.32
N VAL A 80 0.21 6.72 6.57
CA VAL A 80 1.06 7.41 7.54
C VAL A 80 2.28 6.57 7.91
N ILE A 81 2.09 5.29 8.25
CA ILE A 81 3.18 4.39 8.63
C ILE A 81 4.17 4.16 7.49
N GLU A 82 3.68 3.92 6.27
CA GLU A 82 4.54 3.72 5.10
C GLU A 82 5.32 4.99 4.75
N LEU A 83 4.70 6.16 4.88
CA LEU A 83 5.41 7.42 4.72
C LEU A 83 6.54 7.59 5.75
N ILE A 84 6.30 7.22 7.01
CA ILE A 84 7.34 7.22 8.05
C ILE A 84 8.49 6.28 7.65
N TYR A 85 8.20 5.06 7.21
CA TYR A 85 9.22 4.12 6.73
C TYR A 85 10.03 4.66 5.55
N ILE A 86 9.38 5.28 4.57
CA ILE A 86 10.07 5.90 3.43
C ILE A 86 10.99 7.02 3.88
N ILE A 87 10.54 7.90 4.79
CA ILE A 87 11.37 8.99 5.34
C ILE A 87 12.59 8.43 6.08
N PHE A 88 12.38 7.41 6.93
CA PHE A 88 13.48 6.73 7.63
C PHE A 88 14.45 6.09 6.63
N PHE A 89 13.95 5.42 5.60
CA PHE A 89 14.78 4.79 4.58
C PHE A 89 15.65 5.83 3.86
N ILE A 90 15.05 6.92 3.38
CA ILE A 90 15.77 8.02 2.71
C ILE A 90 16.86 8.59 3.62
N THR A 91 16.59 8.72 4.92
CA THR A 91 17.53 9.27 5.90
C THR A 91 18.80 8.42 6.03
N TYR A 92 18.65 7.09 6.09
CA TYR A 92 19.76 6.16 6.35
C TYR A 92 20.31 5.46 5.09
N ALA A 93 19.68 5.63 3.94
CA ALA A 93 20.15 5.06 2.67
C ALA A 93 21.42 5.76 2.17
N ASP A 94 22.27 5.00 1.49
CA ASP A 94 23.38 5.54 0.71
C ASP A 94 22.87 6.39 -0.47
N THR A 95 23.77 7.16 -1.08
CA THR A 95 23.43 8.13 -2.14
C THR A 95 22.68 7.50 -3.32
N ASN A 96 23.04 6.28 -3.73
CA ASN A 96 22.42 5.64 -4.90
C ASN A 96 21.03 5.12 -4.55
N ALA A 97 20.91 4.38 -3.45
CA ALA A 97 19.62 3.89 -2.96
C ALA A 97 18.66 5.05 -2.67
N ARG A 98 19.14 6.13 -2.04
CA ARG A 98 18.35 7.33 -1.75
C ARG A 98 17.80 7.99 -3.01
N LYS A 99 18.66 8.21 -4.02
CA LYS A 99 18.25 8.79 -5.31
C LYS A 99 17.21 7.92 -6.01
N LEU A 100 17.41 6.60 -6.00
CA LEU A 100 16.45 5.66 -6.57
C LEU A 100 15.10 5.71 -5.83
N THR A 101 15.12 5.71 -4.49
CA THR A 101 13.89 5.82 -3.68
C THR A 101 13.13 7.11 -3.98
N ILE A 102 13.81 8.27 -4.03
CA ILE A 102 13.16 9.55 -4.34
C ILE A 102 12.57 9.55 -5.76
N LYS A 103 13.31 8.99 -6.73
CA LYS A 103 12.84 8.87 -8.12
C LYS A 103 11.59 7.99 -8.20
N LEU A 104 11.61 6.81 -7.58
CA LEU A 104 10.48 5.89 -7.57
C LEU A 104 9.29 6.45 -6.78
N PHE A 105 9.53 7.11 -5.65
CA PHE A 105 8.50 7.83 -4.89
C PHE A 105 7.81 8.87 -5.76
N SER A 106 8.59 9.73 -6.41
CA SER A 106 8.05 10.79 -7.27
C SER A 106 7.27 10.21 -8.44
N ALA A 107 7.80 9.19 -9.11
CA ALA A 107 7.15 8.55 -10.26
C ALA A 107 5.84 7.84 -9.86
N MET A 108 5.88 7.00 -8.83
CA MET A 108 4.74 6.14 -8.45
C MET A 108 3.72 6.88 -7.57
N ASN A 109 4.18 7.48 -6.47
CA ASN A 109 3.30 8.01 -5.44
C ASN A 109 2.80 9.42 -5.75
N VAL A 110 3.53 10.20 -6.54
CA VAL A 110 3.13 11.57 -6.90
C VAL A 110 2.57 11.61 -8.32
N VAL A 111 3.38 11.30 -9.33
CA VAL A 111 3.01 11.46 -10.75
C VAL A 111 1.90 10.49 -11.15
N SER A 112 2.08 9.18 -10.95
CA SER A 112 1.06 8.20 -11.33
C SER A 112 -0.24 8.35 -10.54
N PHE A 113 -0.15 8.65 -9.24
CA PHE A 113 -1.34 8.90 -8.42
C PHE A 113 -2.11 10.14 -8.90
N ALA A 114 -1.41 11.26 -9.12
CA ALA A 114 -2.02 12.47 -9.66
C ALA A 114 -2.63 12.22 -11.04
N LEU A 115 -1.96 11.47 -11.91
CA LEU A 115 -2.49 11.11 -13.22
C LEU A 115 -3.79 10.30 -13.10
N ILE A 116 -3.83 9.27 -12.25
CA ILE A 116 -5.06 8.49 -12.00
C ILE A 116 -6.17 9.39 -11.47
N LEU A 117 -5.88 10.27 -10.50
CA LEU A 117 -6.86 11.22 -9.97
C LEU A 117 -7.41 12.13 -11.07
N LEU A 118 -6.55 12.77 -11.85
CA LEU A 118 -6.94 13.71 -12.90
C LEU A 118 -7.72 13.00 -14.00
N VAL A 119 -7.22 11.88 -14.52
CA VAL A 119 -7.91 11.10 -15.58
C VAL A 119 -9.28 10.64 -15.09
N THR A 120 -9.36 10.03 -13.91
CA THR A 120 -10.65 9.53 -13.42
C THR A 120 -11.62 10.67 -13.07
N ARG A 121 -11.13 11.84 -12.64
CA ARG A 121 -11.98 13.00 -12.33
C ARG A 121 -12.50 13.69 -13.58
N PHE A 122 -11.68 13.85 -14.62
CA PHE A 122 -12.01 14.62 -15.82
C PHE A 122 -12.55 13.77 -16.97
N ALA A 123 -12.09 12.52 -17.13
CA ALA A 123 -12.57 11.64 -18.20
C ALA A 123 -13.80 10.80 -17.80
N VAL A 124 -14.03 10.58 -16.50
CA VAL A 124 -15.17 9.79 -16.00
C VAL A 124 -16.11 10.68 -15.19
N HIS A 125 -17.10 11.26 -15.90
CA HIS A 125 -18.09 12.15 -15.29
C HIS A 125 -19.13 11.41 -14.45
N ASP A 126 -19.47 10.16 -14.81
CA ASP A 126 -20.43 9.35 -14.06
C ASP A 126 -19.83 8.82 -12.74
N GLY A 127 -20.47 9.17 -11.61
CA GLY A 127 -19.99 8.83 -10.27
C GLY A 127 -19.89 7.32 -10.02
N PRO A 128 -20.97 6.54 -10.25
CA PRO A 128 -20.93 5.08 -10.12
C PRO A 128 -19.89 4.40 -11.02
N LEU A 129 -19.74 4.83 -12.27
CA LEU A 129 -18.71 4.34 -13.18
C LEU A 129 -17.31 4.66 -12.65
N ARG A 130 -17.09 5.88 -12.13
CA ARG A 130 -15.81 6.27 -11.53
C ARG A 130 -15.43 5.38 -10.34
N VAL A 131 -16.38 5.03 -9.48
CA VAL A 131 -16.16 4.06 -8.38
C VAL A 131 -15.72 2.70 -8.95
N LYS A 132 -16.36 2.21 -10.02
CA LYS A 132 -15.99 0.93 -10.65
C LYS A 132 -14.60 0.98 -11.27
N VAL A 133 -14.27 2.02 -12.03
CA VAL A 133 -12.96 2.18 -12.68
C VAL A 133 -11.84 2.23 -11.64
N VAL A 134 -11.98 3.09 -10.62
CA VAL A 134 -10.98 3.20 -9.54
C VAL A 134 -10.87 1.88 -8.77
N GLY A 135 -12.00 1.20 -8.53
CA GLY A 135 -12.01 -0.11 -7.89
C GLY A 135 -11.21 -1.16 -8.68
N TRP A 136 -11.36 -1.21 -10.00
CA TRP A 136 -10.58 -2.10 -10.86
C TRP A 136 -9.08 -1.77 -10.81
N VAL A 137 -8.72 -0.49 -10.84
CA VAL A 137 -7.32 -0.05 -10.68
C VAL A 137 -6.75 -0.54 -9.34
N CYS A 138 -7.49 -0.36 -8.24
CA CYS A 138 -7.07 -0.83 -6.92
C CYS A 138 -6.84 -2.35 -6.92
N VAL A 139 -7.78 -3.12 -7.48
CA VAL A 139 -7.68 -4.59 -7.55
C VAL A 139 -6.46 -5.01 -8.38
N SER A 140 -6.25 -4.43 -9.57
CA SER A 140 -5.12 -4.77 -10.42
C SER A 140 -3.77 -4.52 -9.74
N ILE A 141 -3.61 -3.38 -9.05
CA ILE A 141 -2.40 -3.09 -8.29
C ILE A 141 -2.24 -4.05 -7.12
N SER A 142 -3.29 -4.30 -6.33
CA SER A 142 -3.24 -5.27 -5.22
C SER A 142 -2.84 -6.66 -5.68
N VAL A 143 -3.35 -7.12 -6.83
CA VAL A 143 -2.99 -8.43 -7.41
C VAL A 143 -1.51 -8.45 -7.82
N SER A 144 -1.01 -7.37 -8.42
CA SER A 144 0.38 -7.29 -8.87
C SER A 144 1.40 -7.43 -7.72
N VAL A 145 1.04 -7.01 -6.50
CA VAL A 145 1.91 -7.11 -5.31
C VAL A 145 2.23 -8.56 -4.96
N PHE A 146 1.37 -9.52 -5.31
CA PHE A 146 1.63 -10.95 -5.07
C PHE A 146 2.76 -11.52 -5.93
N ALA A 147 3.27 -10.78 -6.92
CA ALA A 147 4.47 -11.16 -7.65
C ALA A 147 5.70 -11.31 -6.73
N ALA A 148 5.83 -10.47 -5.69
CA ALA A 148 6.95 -10.53 -4.75
C ALA A 148 6.98 -11.84 -3.92
N PRO A 149 5.91 -12.22 -3.19
CA PRO A 149 5.90 -13.49 -2.47
C PRO A 149 5.97 -14.70 -3.41
N LEU A 150 5.37 -14.64 -4.60
CA LEU A 150 5.49 -15.71 -5.59
C LEU A 150 6.96 -15.91 -6.04
N SER A 151 7.69 -14.81 -6.27
CA SER A 151 9.11 -14.86 -6.60
C SER A 151 9.95 -15.52 -5.50
N ILE A 152 9.61 -15.29 -4.23
CA ILE A 152 10.26 -15.93 -3.09
C ILE A 152 9.97 -17.45 -3.08
N VAL A 153 8.72 -17.86 -3.30
CA VAL A 153 8.34 -19.29 -3.37
C VAL A 153 9.10 -20.01 -4.49
N VAL A 154 9.16 -19.42 -5.70
CA VAL A 154 9.90 -19.99 -6.83
C VAL A 154 11.40 -20.09 -6.51
N CYS A 155 11.98 -19.06 -5.88
CA CYS A 155 13.37 -19.08 -5.44
C CYS A 155 13.65 -20.23 -4.47
N LEU A 156 12.80 -20.43 -3.46
CA LEU A 156 12.95 -21.51 -2.49
C LEU A 156 12.85 -22.89 -3.14
N ILE A 157 11.93 -23.09 -4.09
CA ILE A 157 11.81 -24.36 -4.82
C ILE A 157 13.08 -24.65 -5.63
N ASN A 158 13.60 -23.67 -6.36
CA ASN A 158 14.80 -23.83 -7.18
C ASN A 158 16.09 -24.02 -6.37
N ILE A 159 16.12 -23.62 -5.10
CA ILE A 159 17.25 -23.88 -4.19
C ILE A 159 17.28 -25.36 -3.73
N HIS A 160 16.14 -26.05 -3.78
CA HIS A 160 16.00 -27.44 -3.31
C HIS A 160 15.99 -28.50 -4.43
N ILE A 161 16.26 -28.10 -5.69
CA ILE A 161 16.42 -28.96 -6.87
C ILE A 161 17.85 -28.79 -7.39
#